data_AF-A0A3P8KJ59-F1
#
_entry.id   AF-A0A3P8KJ59-F1
#
_cell.length_a   1.000
_cell.length_b   1.000
_cell.length_c   1.000
_cell.angle_alpha   90.00
_cell.angle_beta   90.00
_cell.angle_gamma   90.00
#
_symmetry.space_group_name_H-M   'P 1'
#
loop_
_entity.id
_entity.type
_entity.pdbx_description
1 polymer ?
#
loop_
_entity_poly.entity_id
_entity_poly.type
_entity_poly.pdbx_seq_one_letter_code
_entity_poly.pdbx_strand_id
1 'polypeptide(L)'
;MLSKRWDTAGRWCIYALLLIVFVGPFWGIVATAFSGAPVKPGELLAWPHQFSFDNFIFAWMDIGVWQYLLNSVLVVFFGTVLQVSVSALAAYALARKKFRGVALVSLVILSTMMLPEEVIAIPLYMIINWRAAVYRCVALQQLPRDDSAGGGLGILHLCADRVYVGHPERAGRGGTHRPVLTNGKSSSM
;
A
#
# COMPACT_ATOMS: atom_id res chain seq x y z
N MET A 1 -8.67 8.63 -56.30
CA MET A 1 -9.60 8.29 -55.19
C MET A 1 -9.16 7.09 -54.35
N LEU A 2 -8.44 6.09 -54.90
CA LEU A 2 -7.99 4.92 -54.13
C LEU A 2 -6.93 5.22 -53.06
N SER A 3 -5.97 6.14 -53.29
CA SER A 3 -4.88 6.43 -52.32
C SER A 3 -5.39 6.85 -50.94
N LYS A 4 -6.44 7.69 -50.90
CA LYS A 4 -7.04 8.20 -49.65
C LYS A 4 -7.65 7.10 -48.76
N ARG A 5 -8.07 5.97 -49.35
CA ARG A 5 -8.64 4.81 -48.61
C ARG A 5 -7.56 4.02 -47.86
N TRP A 6 -6.34 3.99 -48.38
CA TRP A 6 -5.21 3.26 -47.76
C TRP A 6 -4.66 4.03 -46.55
N ASP A 7 -4.61 5.36 -46.62
CA ASP A 7 -4.33 6.22 -45.46
C ASP A 7 -5.40 6.08 -44.36
N THR A 8 -6.67 5.93 -44.76
CA THR A 8 -7.77 5.75 -43.82
C THR A 8 -7.69 4.38 -43.15
N ALA A 9 -7.51 3.30 -43.92
CA ALA A 9 -7.35 1.94 -43.39
C ALA A 9 -6.15 1.81 -42.44
N GLY A 10 -5.01 2.41 -42.78
CA GLY A 10 -3.83 2.45 -41.90
C GLY A 10 -4.12 3.11 -40.55
N ARG A 11 -4.86 4.23 -40.55
CA ARG A 11 -5.27 4.91 -39.30
C ARG A 11 -6.20 4.04 -38.45
N TRP A 12 -7.17 3.34 -39.04
CA TRP A 12 -8.04 2.42 -38.31
C TRP A 12 -7.27 1.26 -37.70
N CYS A 13 -6.30 0.70 -38.42
CA CYS A 13 -5.40 -0.33 -37.88
C CYS A 13 -4.59 0.18 -36.70
N ILE A 14 -4.06 1.41 -36.76
CA ILE A 14 -3.32 2.04 -35.66
C ILE A 14 -4.23 2.26 -34.44
N TYR A 15 -5.46 2.74 -34.66
CA TYR A 15 -6.43 2.91 -33.57
C TYR A 15 -6.84 1.58 -32.94
N ALA A 16 -7.05 0.53 -33.76
CA ALA A 16 -7.35 -0.80 -33.26
C ALA A 16 -6.19 -1.39 -32.45
N LEU A 17 -4.95 -1.20 -32.91
CA LEU A 17 -3.75 -1.63 -32.19
C LEU A 17 -3.61 -0.92 -30.84
N LEU A 18 -3.76 0.41 -30.83
CA LEU A 18 -3.76 1.21 -29.60
C LEU A 18 -4.84 0.73 -28.63
N LEU A 19 -6.06 0.50 -29.14
CA LEU A 19 -7.16 0.02 -28.32
C LEU A 19 -6.84 -1.33 -27.69
N ILE A 20 -6.28 -2.29 -28.44
CA ILE A 20 -5.94 -3.61 -27.90
C ILE A 20 -4.84 -3.52 -26.84
N VAL A 21 -3.79 -2.72 -27.07
CA VAL A 21 -2.67 -2.57 -26.13
C VAL A 21 -3.12 -1.93 -24.81
N PHE A 22 -3.97 -0.89 -24.88
CA PHE A 22 -4.45 -0.21 -23.69
C PHE A 22 -5.60 -0.94 -23.00
N VAL A 23 -6.59 -1.46 -23.74
CA VAL A 23 -7.81 -2.07 -23.16
C VAL A 23 -7.62 -3.54 -22.83
N GLY A 24 -6.73 -4.26 -23.53
CA GLY A 24 -6.45 -5.67 -23.28
C GLY A 24 -6.21 -6.04 -21.82
N PRO A 25 -5.29 -5.37 -21.09
CA PRO A 25 -5.07 -5.66 -19.67
C PRO A 25 -6.31 -5.36 -18.79
N PHE A 26 -7.07 -4.31 -19.09
CA PHE A 26 -8.32 -4.02 -18.37
C PHE A 26 -9.39 -5.08 -18.63
N TRP A 27 -9.49 -5.58 -19.86
CA TRP A 27 -10.41 -6.66 -20.18
C TRP A 27 -10.12 -7.92 -19.37
N GLY A 28 -8.84 -8.26 -19.18
CA GLY A 28 -8.43 -9.36 -18.30
C GLY A 28 -8.93 -9.18 -16.86
N ILE A 29 -8.83 -7.97 -16.29
CA ILE A 29 -9.33 -7.67 -14.94
C ILE A 29 -10.85 -7.84 -14.86
N VAL A 30 -11.58 -7.42 -15.89
CA VAL A 30 -13.04 -7.60 -15.95
C VAL A 30 -13.39 -9.08 -16.08
N ALA A 31 -12.72 -9.82 -16.95
CA ALA A 31 -12.95 -11.24 -17.14
C ALA A 31 -12.68 -12.06 -15.87
N THR A 32 -11.66 -11.71 -15.08
CA THR A 32 -11.41 -12.37 -13.79
C THR A 32 -12.43 -11.99 -12.72
N ALA A 33 -12.95 -10.76 -12.71
CA ALA A 33 -14.00 -10.34 -11.78
C ALA A 33 -15.28 -11.20 -11.91
N PHE A 34 -15.63 -11.60 -13.13
CA PHE A 34 -16.80 -12.45 -13.43
C PHE A 34 -16.52 -13.97 -13.39
N SER A 35 -15.30 -14.40 -13.05
CA SER A 35 -14.93 -15.82 -13.01
C SER A 35 -15.26 -16.44 -11.66
N GLY A 36 -16.13 -17.45 -11.62
CA GLY A 36 -16.49 -18.17 -10.38
C GLY A 36 -15.38 -19.03 -9.77
N ALA A 37 -14.23 -19.20 -10.45
CA ALA A 37 -13.08 -19.96 -9.96
C ALA A 37 -11.88 -19.05 -9.64
N PRO A 38 -11.11 -19.32 -8.57
CA PRO A 38 -9.92 -18.56 -8.24
C PRO A 38 -8.87 -18.67 -9.35
N VAL A 39 -8.61 -17.54 -9.99
CA VAL A 39 -7.65 -17.43 -11.10
C VAL A 39 -6.22 -17.45 -10.54
N LYS A 40 -5.35 -18.25 -11.15
CA LYS A 40 -3.93 -18.30 -10.76
C LYS A 40 -3.22 -16.99 -11.16
N PRO A 41 -2.28 -16.48 -10.34
CA PRO A 41 -1.50 -15.29 -10.71
C PRO A 41 -0.73 -15.52 -12.02
N GLY A 42 -0.93 -14.66 -13.01
CA GLY A 42 -0.26 -14.71 -14.32
C GLY A 42 -1.03 -15.41 -15.45
N GLU A 43 -2.22 -15.95 -15.16
CA GLU A 43 -3.08 -16.53 -16.20
C GLU A 43 -3.94 -15.43 -16.84
N LEU A 44 -3.66 -15.11 -18.10
CA LEU A 44 -4.44 -14.14 -18.88
C LEU A 44 -5.74 -14.81 -19.36
N LEU A 45 -6.81 -14.75 -18.55
CA LEU A 45 -8.13 -15.16 -19.02
C LEU A 45 -8.71 -14.09 -19.95
N ALA A 46 -8.78 -14.41 -21.24
CA ALA A 46 -9.53 -13.60 -22.21
C ALA A 46 -11.06 -13.78 -22.06
N TRP A 47 -11.49 -14.90 -21.47
CA TRP A 47 -12.90 -15.26 -21.25
C TRP A 47 -13.07 -16.02 -19.91
N PRO A 48 -14.12 -15.74 -19.12
CA PRO A 48 -14.36 -16.43 -17.85
C PRO A 48 -14.72 -17.91 -18.08
N HIS A 49 -14.15 -18.82 -17.28
CA HIS A 49 -14.47 -20.25 -17.35
C HIS A 49 -15.91 -20.55 -16.91
N GLN A 50 -16.41 -19.79 -15.94
CA GLN A 50 -17.79 -19.87 -15.43
C GLN A 50 -18.21 -18.45 -15.10
N PHE A 51 -19.24 -17.96 -15.78
CA PHE A 51 -19.79 -16.64 -15.51
C PHE A 51 -20.55 -16.68 -14.19
N SER A 52 -20.04 -16.02 -13.16
CA SER A 52 -20.69 -15.93 -11.84
C SER A 52 -20.61 -14.51 -11.27
N PHE A 53 -21.66 -14.14 -10.54
CA PHE A 53 -21.74 -12.90 -9.75
C PHE A 53 -21.36 -13.12 -8.28
N ASP A 54 -20.99 -14.35 -7.89
CA ASP A 54 -20.71 -14.69 -6.49
C ASP A 54 -19.56 -13.85 -5.92
N ASN A 55 -18.55 -13.51 -6.74
CA ASN A 55 -17.45 -12.62 -6.33
C ASN A 55 -17.93 -11.22 -5.92
N PHE A 56 -18.94 -10.69 -6.61
CA PHE A 56 -19.50 -9.38 -6.28
C PHE A 56 -20.33 -9.43 -5.00
N ILE A 57 -21.12 -10.51 -4.81
CA ILE A 57 -21.92 -10.71 -3.60
C ILE A 57 -20.99 -10.90 -2.39
N PHE A 58 -19.97 -11.74 -2.52
CA PHE A 58 -18.93 -11.95 -1.49
C PHE A 58 -18.20 -10.65 -1.14
N ALA A 59 -17.80 -9.85 -2.14
CA ALA A 59 -17.16 -8.56 -1.91
C ALA A 59 -18.08 -7.57 -1.18
N TRP A 60 -19.38 -7.58 -1.48
CA TRP A 60 -20.33 -6.65 -0.88
C TRP A 60 -20.75 -7.06 0.54
N MET A 61 -20.98 -8.36 0.79
CA MET A 61 -21.52 -8.86 2.05
C MET A 61 -20.43 -9.29 3.04
N ASP A 62 -19.42 -10.05 2.61
CA ASP A 62 -18.41 -10.62 3.51
C ASP A 62 -17.24 -9.68 3.75
N ILE A 63 -16.77 -8.99 2.70
CA ILE A 63 -15.63 -8.05 2.80
C ILE A 63 -16.10 -6.66 3.25
N GLY A 64 -17.35 -6.29 2.96
CA GLY A 64 -17.87 -4.95 3.30
C GLY A 64 -17.16 -3.84 2.52
N VAL A 65 -16.94 -4.03 1.22
CA VAL A 65 -16.22 -3.08 0.33
C VAL A 65 -16.75 -1.64 0.43
N TRP A 66 -18.03 -1.45 0.73
CA TRP A 66 -18.64 -0.14 0.94
C TRP A 66 -17.93 0.69 2.03
N GLN A 67 -17.52 0.07 3.13
CA GLN A 67 -16.83 0.79 4.21
C GLN A 67 -15.44 1.26 3.78
N TYR A 68 -14.71 0.42 3.05
CA TYR A 68 -13.41 0.79 2.49
C TYR A 68 -13.54 1.92 1.47
N LEU A 69 -14.55 1.85 0.60
CA LEU A 69 -14.83 2.89 -0.38
C LEU A 69 -15.13 4.23 0.30
N LEU A 70 -16.04 4.24 1.29
CA LEU A 70 -16.37 5.45 2.04
C LEU A 70 -15.17 6.03 2.79
N ASN A 71 -14.35 5.18 3.42
CA ASN A 71 -13.15 5.64 4.11
C ASN A 71 -12.18 6.29 3.14
N SER A 72 -11.92 5.69 1.99
CA SER A 72 -11.04 6.27 0.97
C SER A 72 -11.60 7.57 0.40
N VAL A 73 -12.89 7.64 0.10
CA VAL A 73 -13.52 8.86 -0.42
C VAL A 73 -13.43 9.99 0.60
N LEU A 74 -13.72 9.74 1.87
CA LEU A 74 -13.63 10.76 2.92
C LEU A 74 -12.18 11.25 3.08
N VAL A 75 -11.21 10.34 3.16
CA VAL A 75 -9.80 10.70 3.33
C VAL A 75 -9.29 11.51 2.14
N VAL A 76 -9.58 11.08 0.91
CA VAL A 76 -9.16 11.81 -0.31
C VAL A 76 -9.87 13.17 -0.38
N PHE A 77 -11.16 13.24 -0.10
CA PHE A 77 -11.91 14.48 -0.15
C PHE A 77 -11.34 15.54 0.80
N PHE A 78 -11.19 15.21 2.09
CA PHE A 78 -10.63 16.15 3.06
C PHE A 78 -9.15 16.46 2.76
N GLY A 79 -8.37 15.45 2.35
CA GLY A 79 -6.98 15.62 1.97
C GLY A 79 -6.81 16.59 0.81
N THR A 80 -7.54 16.39 -0.29
CA THR A 80 -7.48 17.25 -1.47
C THR A 80 -7.99 18.67 -1.17
N VAL A 81 -9.09 18.83 -0.42
CA VAL A 81 -9.61 20.16 -0.07
C VAL A 81 -8.59 20.97 0.74
N LEU A 82 -7.98 20.35 1.75
CA LEU A 82 -6.95 20.99 2.57
C LEU A 82 -5.69 21.30 1.75
N GLN A 83 -5.23 20.34 0.96
CA GLN A 83 -4.03 20.49 0.12
C GLN A 83 -4.21 21.59 -0.93
N VAL A 84 -5.34 21.64 -1.63
CA VAL A 84 -5.64 22.68 -2.62
C VAL A 84 -5.75 24.05 -1.94
N SER A 85 -6.39 24.13 -0.77
CA SER A 85 -6.49 25.39 -0.03
C SER A 85 -5.11 25.92 0.35
N VAL A 86 -4.27 25.10 1.00
CA VAL A 86 -2.93 25.52 1.43
C VAL A 86 -2.03 25.86 0.24
N SER A 87 -2.05 25.05 -0.82
CA SER A 87 -1.24 25.29 -2.02
C SER A 87 -1.69 26.55 -2.77
N ALA A 88 -2.99 26.83 -2.84
CA ALA A 88 -3.51 28.07 -3.43
C ALA A 88 -3.07 29.31 -2.65
N LEU A 89 -3.12 29.29 -1.31
CA LEU A 89 -2.61 30.39 -0.48
C LEU A 89 -1.10 30.60 -0.67
N ALA A 90 -0.32 29.51 -0.71
CA ALA A 90 1.12 29.58 -0.92
C ALA A 90 1.47 30.12 -2.32
N ALA A 91 0.77 29.65 -3.37
CA ALA A 91 0.94 30.14 -4.73
C ALA A 91 0.56 31.62 -4.86
N TYR A 92 -0.53 32.06 -4.21
CA TYR A 92 -0.94 33.46 -4.18
C TYR A 92 0.11 34.35 -3.53
N ALA A 93 0.67 33.93 -2.39
CA ALA A 93 1.75 34.65 -1.71
C ALA A 93 2.98 34.80 -2.62
N LEU A 94 3.38 33.73 -3.31
CA LEU A 94 4.54 33.73 -4.21
C LEU A 94 4.31 34.60 -5.46
N ALA A 95 3.08 34.61 -6.00
CA ALA A 95 2.73 35.39 -7.19
C ALA A 95 2.62 36.90 -6.91
N ARG A 96 2.11 37.29 -5.73
CA ARG A 96 1.89 38.71 -5.36
C ARG A 96 3.06 39.34 -4.64
N LYS A 97 3.80 38.63 -3.78
CA LYS A 97 4.98 39.19 -3.07
C LYS A 97 6.24 39.02 -3.93
N LYS A 98 6.71 40.12 -4.52
CA LYS A 98 8.02 40.19 -5.18
C LYS A 98 9.14 40.38 -4.15
N PHE A 99 9.63 39.30 -3.54
CA PHE A 99 10.82 39.31 -2.69
C PHE A 99 12.07 38.87 -3.47
N ARG A 100 13.27 39.26 -3.02
CA ARG A 100 14.55 39.06 -3.75
C ARG A 100 14.97 37.58 -3.94
N GLY A 101 14.27 36.63 -3.31
CA GLY A 101 14.54 35.19 -3.36
C GLY A 101 13.42 34.33 -3.98
N VAL A 102 12.42 34.94 -4.65
CA VAL A 102 11.27 34.22 -5.23
C VAL A 102 11.70 33.09 -6.17
N ALA A 103 12.69 33.35 -7.03
CA ALA A 103 13.20 32.37 -7.99
C ALA A 103 13.77 31.12 -7.30
N LEU A 104 14.53 31.31 -6.21
CA LEU A 104 15.11 30.21 -5.44
C LEU A 104 14.03 29.36 -4.76
N VAL A 105 13.04 30.01 -4.13
CA VAL A 105 11.90 29.30 -3.49
C VAL A 105 11.09 28.51 -4.53
N SER A 106 10.81 29.11 -5.69
CA SER A 106 10.10 28.41 -6.77
C SER A 106 10.88 27.20 -7.30
N LEU A 107 12.21 27.32 -7.41
CA LEU A 107 13.08 26.25 -7.87
C LEU A 107 13.14 25.09 -6.87
N VAL A 108 13.19 25.38 -5.56
CA VAL A 108 13.13 24.35 -4.51
C VAL A 108 11.79 23.61 -4.54
N ILE A 109 10.67 24.31 -4.67
CA ILE A 109 9.34 23.69 -4.75
C ILE A 109 9.25 22.76 -5.97
N LEU A 110 9.69 23.23 -7.14
CA LEU A 110 9.73 22.40 -8.35
C LEU A 110 10.65 21.19 -8.18
N SER A 111 11.81 21.37 -7.55
CA SER A 111 12.73 20.25 -7.25
C SER A 111 12.08 19.22 -6.33
N THR A 112 11.25 19.63 -5.36
CA THR A 112 10.55 18.70 -4.49
C THR A 112 9.44 17.91 -5.18
N MET A 113 8.83 18.44 -6.24
CA MET A 113 7.80 17.74 -7.03
C MET A 113 8.39 16.68 -7.98
N MET A 114 9.71 16.69 -8.18
CA MET A 114 10.40 15.64 -8.93
C MET A 114 10.70 14.40 -8.06
N LEU A 115 10.53 14.51 -6.73
CA LEU A 115 10.62 13.35 -5.85
C LEU A 115 9.39 12.46 -6.08
N PRO A 116 9.57 11.19 -6.45
CA PRO A 116 8.47 10.27 -6.57
C PRO A 116 7.88 9.97 -5.20
N GLU A 117 6.55 9.81 -5.15
CA GLU A 117 5.81 9.56 -3.90
C GLU A 117 6.29 8.27 -3.20
N GLU A 118 6.84 7.32 -3.95
CA GLU A 118 7.38 6.06 -3.41
C GLU A 118 8.54 6.27 -2.42
N VAL A 119 9.40 7.26 -2.67
CA VAL A 119 10.57 7.53 -1.80
C VAL A 119 10.12 8.17 -0.48
N ILE A 120 8.99 8.88 -0.48
CA ILE A 120 8.42 9.54 0.71
C ILE A 120 7.62 8.53 1.55
N ALA A 121 7.04 7.50 0.93
CA ALA A 121 6.28 6.48 1.62
C ALA A 121 7.10 5.70 2.67
N ILE A 122 8.38 5.42 2.39
CA ILE A 122 9.30 4.68 3.29
C ILE A 122 9.48 5.42 4.63
N PRO A 123 9.94 6.68 4.67
CA PRO A 123 10.10 7.39 5.93
C PRO A 123 8.77 7.68 6.62
N LEU A 124 7.68 7.91 5.86
CA LEU A 124 6.35 8.10 6.44
C LEU A 124 5.91 6.86 7.23
N TYR A 125 6.16 5.67 6.69
CA TYR A 125 5.90 4.41 7.40
C TYR A 125 6.74 4.30 8.68
N MET A 126 8.03 4.65 8.63
CA MET A 126 8.90 4.64 9.82
C MET A 126 8.39 5.58 10.91
N ILE A 127 7.91 6.78 10.54
CA ILE A 127 7.37 7.77 11.49
C ILE A 127 6.06 7.26 12.11
N ILE A 128 5.16 6.69 11.32
CA ILE A 128 3.90 6.15 11.83
C ILE A 128 4.17 4.97 12.78
N ASN A 129 5.07 4.06 12.41
CA ASN A 129 5.43 2.91 13.23
C ASN A 129 6.14 3.33 14.53
N TRP A 130 7.08 4.28 14.45
CA TRP A 130 7.74 4.85 15.63
C TRP A 130 6.73 5.51 16.57
N ARG A 131 5.79 6.32 16.05
CA ARG A 131 4.72 6.92 16.86
C ARG A 131 3.85 5.87 17.51
N ALA A 132 3.44 4.83 16.78
CA ALA A 132 2.66 3.72 17.32
C ALA A 132 3.43 2.96 18.43
N ALA A 133 4.72 2.71 18.26
CA ALA A 133 5.58 2.08 19.27
C ALA A 133 5.69 2.95 20.53
N VAL A 134 5.86 4.27 20.37
CA VAL A 134 5.89 5.22 21.49
C VAL A 134 4.54 5.29 22.21
N TYR A 135 3.42 5.41 21.49
CA TYR A 135 2.09 5.38 22.12
C TYR A 135 1.83 4.07 22.85
N ARG A 136 2.32 2.93 22.33
CA ARG A 136 2.19 1.62 22.96
C ARG A 136 3.09 1.47 24.20
N CYS A 137 4.34 1.95 24.16
CA CYS A 137 5.22 1.93 25.35
C CYS A 137 4.70 2.94 26.43
N VAL A 138 4.09 4.07 26.05
CA VAL A 138 3.41 4.99 27.00
C VAL A 138 2.15 4.37 27.58
N ALA A 139 1.32 3.71 26.77
CA ALA A 139 0.13 3.01 27.26
C ALA A 139 0.46 1.86 28.23
N LEU A 140 1.61 1.19 28.05
CA LEU A 140 2.11 0.18 28.99
C LEU A 140 2.63 0.78 30.31
N GLN A 141 2.98 2.06 30.33
CA GLN A 141 3.37 2.78 31.56
C GLN A 141 2.15 3.04 32.48
N GLN A 142 0.92 2.94 31.96
CA GLN A 142 -0.33 3.20 32.69
C GLN A 142 -1.06 1.93 33.16
N LEU A 143 -0.53 0.74 32.87
CA LEU A 143 -1.04 -0.49 33.46
C LEU A 143 -0.67 -0.56 34.94
N PRO A 144 -1.60 -1.02 35.82
CA PRO A 144 -1.34 -1.14 37.25
C PRO A 144 -0.12 -2.05 37.46
N ARG A 145 0.90 -1.47 38.10
CA ARG A 145 2.17 -2.10 38.39
C ARG A 145 1.97 -3.01 39.59
N ASP A 146 1.81 -4.31 39.38
CA ASP A 146 1.90 -5.30 40.46
C ASP A 146 3.38 -5.43 40.84
N ASP A 147 3.81 -4.63 41.82
CA ASP A 147 5.20 -4.50 42.29
C ASP A 147 5.65 -5.72 43.12
N SER A 148 5.63 -6.92 42.54
CA SER A 148 6.04 -8.15 43.27
C SER A 148 7.22 -8.94 42.67
N ALA A 149 7.83 -8.53 41.56
CA ALA A 149 9.10 -9.13 41.14
C ALA A 149 9.89 -8.23 40.16
N GLY A 150 11.04 -7.70 40.59
CA GLY A 150 12.24 -7.34 39.80
C GLY A 150 12.15 -6.84 38.34
N GLY A 151 11.03 -6.29 37.87
CA GLY A 151 10.67 -6.28 36.45
C GLY A 151 11.13 -5.08 35.61
N GLY A 152 12.03 -4.24 36.10
CA GLY A 152 12.45 -3.03 35.38
C GLY A 152 13.25 -3.31 34.10
N LEU A 153 14.11 -4.33 34.10
CA LEU A 153 15.00 -4.66 32.98
C LEU A 153 14.28 -5.45 31.86
N GLY A 154 13.25 -6.23 32.20
CA GLY A 154 12.49 -7.05 31.25
C GLY A 154 11.61 -6.22 30.30
N ILE A 155 11.05 -5.11 30.78
CA ILE A 155 10.21 -4.21 29.98
C ILE A 155 11.06 -3.46 28.93
N LEU A 156 12.29 -3.10 29.29
CA LEU A 156 13.24 -2.45 28.38
C LEU A 156 13.71 -3.39 27.27
N HIS A 157 13.99 -4.66 27.59
CA HIS A 157 14.30 -5.67 26.57
C HIS A 157 13.08 -5.99 25.68
N LEU A 158 11.85 -6.01 26.22
CA LEU A 158 10.63 -6.28 25.46
C LEU A 158 10.23 -5.13 24.50
N CYS A 159 10.37 -3.85 24.86
CA CYS A 159 10.17 -2.74 23.91
C CYS A 159 11.30 -2.72 22.86
N ALA A 160 12.54 -3.09 23.19
CA ALA A 160 13.65 -3.14 22.23
C ALA A 160 13.48 -4.25 21.17
N ASP A 161 13.09 -5.46 21.59
CA ASP A 161 12.93 -6.60 20.67
C ASP A 161 11.74 -6.39 19.71
N ARG A 162 10.63 -5.78 20.15
CA ARG A 162 9.48 -5.55 19.27
C ARG A 162 9.65 -4.39 18.28
N VAL A 163 10.53 -3.43 18.55
CA VAL A 163 10.82 -2.33 17.62
C VAL A 163 11.68 -2.80 16.43
N TYR A 164 12.47 -3.87 16.60
CA TYR A 164 13.35 -4.39 15.55
C TYR A 164 12.71 -5.43 14.60
N VAL A 165 11.55 -6.00 14.94
CA VAL A 165 10.84 -7.03 14.14
C VAL A 165 10.00 -6.41 13.00
N GLY A 166 10.40 -5.23 12.50
CA GLY A 166 9.83 -4.60 11.30
C GLY A 166 10.57 -4.92 10.00
N HIS A 167 11.71 -5.64 10.05
CA HIS A 167 12.47 -6.02 8.86
C HIS A 167 12.00 -7.40 8.32
N PRO A 168 11.32 -7.48 7.16
CA PRO A 168 10.87 -8.74 6.57
C PRO A 168 12.01 -9.68 6.12
N GLU A 169 13.26 -9.20 6.10
CA GLU A 169 14.46 -9.93 5.62
C GLU A 169 14.94 -11.08 6.54
N ARG A 170 14.42 -11.23 7.77
CA ARG A 170 14.90 -12.28 8.70
C ARG A 170 13.98 -13.49 8.86
N ALA A 171 12.89 -13.60 8.09
CA ALA A 171 12.04 -14.79 8.11
C ALA A 171 12.65 -16.01 7.38
N GLY A 172 13.72 -15.83 6.60
CA GLY A 172 14.39 -16.89 5.83
C GLY A 172 15.64 -17.52 6.48
N ARG A 173 16.07 -17.07 7.66
CA ARG A 173 17.33 -17.52 8.30
C ARG A 173 17.15 -18.19 9.67
N GLY A 174 15.95 -18.69 9.94
CA GLY A 174 15.58 -19.41 11.17
C GLY A 174 15.28 -20.89 10.93
N GLY A 175 16.13 -21.58 10.16
CA GLY A 175 16.02 -23.01 9.94
C GLY A 175 17.29 -23.72 10.38
N THR A 176 17.29 -24.21 11.63
CA THR A 176 17.97 -25.42 12.14
C THR A 176 18.27 -25.30 13.64
N HIS A 177 17.25 -25.40 14.49
CA HIS A 177 17.38 -26.01 15.83
C HIS A 177 15.98 -26.42 16.28
N ARG A 178 15.52 -27.58 15.79
CA ARG A 178 14.45 -28.31 16.48
C ARG A 178 15.05 -28.86 17.78
N PRO A 179 14.44 -28.67 18.95
CA PRO A 179 14.87 -29.34 20.16
C PRO A 179 14.69 -30.86 19.97
N VAL A 180 15.80 -31.58 20.05
CA VAL A 180 15.84 -33.04 20.09
C VAL A 180 15.13 -33.48 21.36
N LEU A 181 13.92 -34.01 21.20
CA LEU A 181 13.22 -34.74 22.24
C LEU A 181 14.00 -36.03 22.53
N THR A 182 14.83 -36.03 23.57
CA THR A 182 15.43 -37.26 24.10
C THR A 182 14.33 -38.03 24.82
N ASN A 183 13.66 -38.93 24.08
CA ASN A 183 12.67 -39.82 24.67
C ASN A 183 13.41 -40.89 25.50
N GLY A 184 13.28 -40.78 26.82
CA GLY A 184 13.78 -41.74 27.79
C GLY A 184 13.03 -43.06 27.65
N LYS A 185 13.69 -44.04 27.03
CA LYS A 185 13.25 -45.43 27.03
C LYS A 185 13.73 -46.07 28.35
N SER A 186 12.93 -45.94 29.41
CA SER A 186 13.02 -46.83 30.56
C SER A 186 12.45 -48.18 30.13
N SER A 187 13.33 -49.17 30.00
CA SER A 187 13.00 -50.58 29.80
C SER A 187 13.52 -51.32 31.03
N SER A 188 12.68 -51.47 32.04
CA SER A 188 12.74 -52.52 33.06
C SER A 188 11.59 -53.49 32.74
N MET A 189 11.84 -54.78 32.49
CA MET A 189 12.09 -55.82 33.51
C MET A 189 11.12 -55.73 34.69
#